data_AF-A4KVU2-F1
#
_entry.id   AF-A4KVU2-F1
#
_cell.length_a   1.000
_cell.length_b   1.000
_cell.length_c   1.000
_cell.angle_alpha   90.00
_cell.angle_beta   90.00
_cell.angle_gamma   90.00
#
_symmetry.space_group_name_H-M   'P 1'
#
loop_
_entity.id
_entity.type
_entity.pdbx_description
1 polymer ?
#
loop_
_entity_poly.entity_id
_entity_poly.type
_entity_poly.pdbx_seq_one_letter_code
_entity_poly.pdbx_strand_id
1 'polypeptide(L)' 'LGVVTGITLEFQFGTNWSRYSEYVGDIFGSLLAIEATVAFFLESTFLGAWIFGWNRLSPKMHLACIWLVAGASNLSAL' A
#
# COMPACT_ATOMS: atom_id res chain seq x y z
N LEU A 1 -8.55 -10.15 -0.37
CA LEU A 1 -8.58 -10.46 1.08
C LEU A 1 -7.57 -9.63 1.86
N GLY A 2 -6.28 -9.61 1.45
CA GLY A 2 -5.24 -8.82 2.13
C GLY A 2 -5.54 -7.33 2.36
N VAL A 3 -6.09 -6.63 1.37
CA VAL A 3 -6.51 -5.21 1.50
C VAL A 3 -7.54 -5.01 2.61
N VAL A 4 -8.55 -5.89 2.69
CA VAL A 4 -9.62 -5.80 3.69
C VAL A 4 -9.06 -6.02 5.10
N THR A 5 -8.15 -6.98 5.25
CA THR A 5 -7.47 -7.22 6.52
C THR A 5 -6.50 -6.09 6.89
N GLY A 6 -5.84 -5.46 5.92
CA GLY A 6 -4.94 -4.32 6.15
C GLY A 6 -5.69 -3.10 6.70
N ILE A 7 -6.80 -2.72 6.06
CA ILE A 7 -7.64 -1.60 6.51
C ILE A 7 -8.15 -1.83 7.94
N THR A 8 -8.59 -3.05 8.26
CA THR A 8 -9.06 -3.36 9.61
C THR A 8 -7.95 -3.30 10.65
N LEU A 9 -6.72 -3.69 10.31
CA LEU A 9 -5.56 -3.56 11.19
C LEU A 9 -5.15 -2.08 11.42
N GLU A 10 -5.15 -1.26 10.37
CA GLU A 10 -4.83 0.17 10.48
C GLU A 10 -5.80 0.90 11.43
N PHE A 11 -7.11 0.68 11.27
CA PHE A 11 -8.11 1.30 12.13
C PHE A 11 -8.16 0.75 13.56
N GLN A 12 -7.57 -0.41 13.85
CA GLN A 12 -7.47 -0.91 15.23
C GLN A 12 -6.59 -0.01 16.10
N PHE A 13 -5.56 0.63 15.54
CA PHE A 13 -4.73 1.58 16.30
C PHE A 13 -5.56 2.76 16.84
N GLY A 14 -6.55 3.23 16.08
CA GLY A 14 -7.44 4.31 16.52
C GLY A 14 -8.56 3.85 17.45
N THR A 15 -9.19 2.71 17.15
CA THR A 15 -10.40 2.25 17.86
C THR A 15 -10.11 1.52 19.17
N ASN A 16 -9.10 0.64 19.18
CA ASN A 16 -8.79 -0.22 20.34
C ASN A 16 -7.53 0.21 21.10
N TRP A 17 -6.66 1.03 20.48
CA TRP A 17 -5.36 1.42 21.04
C TRP A 17 -5.15 2.95 21.06
N SER A 18 -6.20 3.72 21.33
CA SER A 18 -6.18 5.18 21.23
C SER A 18 -5.10 5.86 22.09
N ARG A 19 -4.90 5.43 23.35
CA ARG A 19 -3.82 5.97 24.21
C ARG A 19 -2.42 5.65 23.71
N TYR A 20 -2.22 4.48 23.11
CA TYR A 20 -0.93 4.13 22.51
C TYR A 20 -0.67 5.04 21.30
N SER A 21 -1.67 5.20 20.44
CA SER A 21 -1.61 6.08 19.28
C SER A 21 -1.37 7.55 19.65
N GLU A 22 -1.95 8.04 20.75
CA GLU A 22 -1.67 9.40 21.25
C GLU A 22 -0.23 9.53 21.77
N TYR A 23 0.31 8.49 22.41
CA TYR A 23 1.64 8.52 23.03
C TYR A 23 2.79 8.37 22.03
N VAL A 24 2.65 7.53 20.99
CA VAL A 24 3.71 7.26 20.00
C VAL A 24 3.37 7.69 18.58
N GLY A 25 2.21 8.30 18.36
CA GLY A 25 1.68 8.63 17.04
C GLY A 25 2.56 9.56 16.22
N ASP A 26 3.25 10.50 16.85
CA ASP A 26 4.16 11.42 16.16
C ASP A 26 5.32 10.70 15.45
N ILE A 27 5.76 9.56 15.96
CA ILE A 27 6.83 8.75 15.37
C ILE A 27 6.21 7.65 14.49
N PHE A 28 5.35 6.82 15.07
CA PHE A 28 4.81 5.63 14.42
C PHE A 28 3.79 5.96 13.32
N GLY A 29 2.96 6.98 13.51
CA GLY A 29 1.93 7.38 12.55
C GLY A 29 2.51 7.93 11.25
N SER A 30 3.66 8.62 11.32
CA SER A 30 4.34 9.14 10.13
C SER A 30 4.81 8.02 9.19
N LEU A 31 5.30 6.90 9.76
CA LEU A 31 5.74 5.73 8.99
C LEU A 31 4.56 5.04 8.30
N LEU A 32 3.46 4.82 9.02
CA LEU A 32 2.22 4.26 8.45
C LEU A 32 1.65 5.13 7.33
N ALA A 33 1.66 6.46 7.51
CA ALA A 33 1.20 7.38 6.47
C ALA A 33 2.08 7.31 5.21
N ILE A 34 3.40 7.16 5.36
CA ILE A 34 4.32 6.99 4.22
C ILE A 34 4.06 5.65 3.51
N GLU A 35 3.88 4.56 4.26
CA GLU A 35 3.53 3.25 3.70
C GLU A 35 2.25 3.33 2.86
N ALA A 36 1.18 3.91 3.42
CA ALA A 36 -0.10 4.05 2.75
C ALA A 36 -0.03 4.93 1.48
N THR A 37 0.70 6.04 1.53
CA THR A 37 0.76 6.99 0.41
C THR A 37 1.74 6.57 -0.68
N VAL A 38 2.85 5.93 -0.34
CA VAL A 38 3.89 5.57 -1.31
C VAL A 38 3.72 4.14 -1.78
N ALA A 39 3.73 3.16 -0.88
CA ALA A 39 3.72 1.75 -1.26
C ALA A 39 2.31 1.31 -1.68
N PHE A 40 1.30 1.58 -0.85
CA PHE A 40 -0.06 1.07 -1.08
C PHE A 40 -0.73 1.72 -2.30
N PHE A 41 -0.53 3.03 -2.48
CA PHE A 41 -1.07 3.76 -3.64
C PHE A 41 -0.39 3.31 -4.94
N LEU A 42 0.93 3.13 -4.93
CA LEU A 42 1.69 2.68 -6.09
C LEU A 42 1.31 1.25 -6.47
N GLU A 43 1.25 0.34 -5.49
CA GLU A 43 0.80 -1.03 -5.69
C GLU A 43 -0.62 -1.06 -6.28
N SER A 44 -1.58 -0.40 -5.64
CA SER A 44 -3.00 -0.43 -6.06
C SER A 44 -3.20 0.15 -7.46
N THR A 45 -2.50 1.24 -7.79
CA THR A 45 -2.62 1.92 -9.09
C THR A 45 -2.03 1.07 -10.22
N PHE A 46 -0.80 0.58 -10.07
CA PHE A 46 -0.15 -0.21 -11.11
C PHE A 46 -0.71 -1.62 -11.23
N LEU A 47 -1.22 -2.21 -10.13
CA LEU A 47 -1.94 -3.48 -10.18
C LEU A 47 -3.24 -3.33 -10.97
N GLY A 48 -3.99 -2.23 -10.76
CA GLY A 48 -5.15 -1.90 -11.58
C GLY A 48 -4.80 -1.71 -13.05
N ALA A 49 -3.73 -0.95 -13.34
CA ALA A 49 -3.25 -0.76 -14.70
C ALA A 49 -2.81 -2.07 -15.37
N TRP A 50 -2.22 -3.00 -14.62
CA TRP A 50 -1.81 -4.32 -15.11
C TRP A 50 -3.02 -5.22 -15.40
N ILE A 51 -3.99 -5.29 -14.49
CA ILE A 51 -5.20 -6.13 -14.67
C ILE A 51 -5.99 -5.69 -15.92
N PHE A 52 -6.19 -4.38 -16.12
CA PHE A 52 -7.00 -3.86 -17.22
C PHE A 52 -6.18 -3.48 -18.47
N GLY A 53 -4.85 -3.59 -18.40
CA GLY A 53 -3.93 -3.05 -19.40
C GLY A 53 -3.60 -4.00 -20.56
N TRP A 54 -4.02 -5.27 -20.52
CA TRP A 54 -3.62 -6.31 -21.48
C TRP A 54 -3.72 -5.92 -22.97
N ASN A 55 -4.80 -5.23 -23.36
CA ASN A 55 -5.02 -4.79 -24.75
C ASN A 55 -4.81 -3.27 -24.95
N ARG A 56 -4.40 -2.54 -23.89
CA ARG A 56 -4.25 -1.07 -23.90
C ARG A 56 -2.81 -0.61 -23.68
N LEU A 57 -1.96 -1.47 -23.13
CA LEU A 57 -0.55 -1.20 -22.83
C LEU A 57 0.34 -1.98 -23.78
N SER A 58 1.50 -1.40 -24.11
CA SER A 58 2.54 -2.13 -24.83
C SER A 58 3.11 -3.25 -23.95
N PRO A 59 3.62 -4.36 -24.51
CA PRO A 59 4.17 -5.47 -23.72
C PRO A 59 5.26 -5.06 -22.72
N LYS A 60 6.08 -4.08 -23.08
CA LYS A 60 7.11 -3.52 -22.19
C LYS A 60 6.52 -2.74 -21.03
N MET A 61 5.47 -1.95 -21.28
CA MET A 61 4.80 -1.17 -20.23
C MET A 61 4.01 -2.08 -19.29
N HIS A 62 3.40 -3.13 -19.82
CA HIS A 62 2.73 -4.15 -19.01
C HIS A 62 3.71 -4.88 -18.08
N LEU A 63 4.90 -5.22 -18.58
CA LEU A 63 5.98 -5.79 -17.76
C LEU A 63 6.48 -4.78 -16.71
N ALA A 64 6.64 -3.50 -17.07
CA ALA A 64 7.03 -2.47 -16.12
C ALA A 64 6.02 -2.32 -14.97
N CYS A 65 4.71 -2.38 -15.26
CA CYS A 65 3.67 -2.31 -14.23
C CYS A 65 3.83 -3.41 -13.16
N ILE A 66 4.07 -4.67 -13.57
CA ILE A 66 4.18 -5.76 -12.59
C ILE A 66 5.47 -5.70 -11.77
N TRP A 67 6.57 -5.21 -12.35
CA TRP A 67 7.81 -4.97 -11.60
C TRP A 67 7.67 -3.83 -10.60
N LEU A 68 6.94 -2.77 -10.95
CA LEU A 68 6.64 -1.67 -10.03
C LEU A 68 5.75 -2.13 -8.88
N VAL A 69 4.75 -2.98 -9.14
CA VAL A 69 3.95 -3.63 -8.11
C VAL A 69 4.83 -4.46 -7.17
N ALA A 70 5.68 -5.34 -7.72
CA ALA A 70 6.59 -6.15 -6.90
C ALA A 70 7.54 -5.28 -6.05
N GLY A 71 8.05 -4.18 -6.61
CA GLY A 71 8.88 -3.22 -5.87
C GLY A 71 8.11 -2.52 -4.75
N ALA A 72 6.90 -2.05 -5.00
CA ALA A 72 6.04 -1.43 -3.99
C ALA A 72 5.70 -2.39 -2.86
N SER A 73 5.35 -3.64 -3.16
CA SER A 73 5.03 -4.61 -2.11
C SER A 73 6.23 -4.91 -1.20
N ASN A 74 7.46 -4.91 -1.75
CA ASN A 74 8.66 -5.04 -0.94
C ASN A 74 8.95 -3.77 -0.13
N LEU A 75 8.64 -2.58 -0.67
CA LEU A 75 8.77 -1.32 0.06
C LEU A 75 7.76 -1.21 1.21
N SER A 76 6.53 -1.75 1.05
CA SER A 76 5.54 -1.80 2.13
C SER A 76 5.99 -2.72 3.27
N ALA A 77 6.76 -3.76 2.96
CA ALA A 77 7.25 -4.71 3.96
C ALA A 77 8.48 -4.21 4.73
N LEU A 78 9.11 -3.11 4.29
CA LEU A 78 10.34 -2.56 4.84
C LEU A 78 10.08 -1.40 5.80
#